data_AF-A0A8J7U3F6-F1
#
_entry.id   AF-A0A8J7U3F6-F1
#
_cell.length_a   1.000
_cell.length_b   1.000
_cell.length_c   1.000
_cell.angle_alpha   90.00
_cell.angle_beta   90.00
_cell.angle_gamma   90.00
#
_symmetry.space_group_name_H-M   'P 1'
#
loop_
_entity.id
_entity.type
_entity.pdbx_description
1 polymer ?
#
loop_
_entity_poly.entity_id
_entity_poly.type
_entity_poly.pdbx_seq_one_letter_code
_entity_poly.pdbx_strand_id
1 'polypeptide(L)'
;MFVFAGFLLTVAFQPPGFNPFQSSRTYIPHITQDDTRFRSALVLENPTDQDQTIRIRALSHQGQIVAERESTVPAGTSAKQWRHDLFEDVMVDYLILDKAEEVIAGVVYEPIAQPQNALRVAETVRTATHWRVYPSNWEDTFDGLILLNTQCLDINAAVSHHAADGSTLGQPHRVALTPGGKATLNLGELFQSQADSYVQVQADRRVLATAVKGSKDAAAPTSFLVGNLAKAMDNFPDLRAELKKARDTWFGGGRANGYRFQQSYRCFCPTDVTQFTQITVSGSLIDTLTYLDSGETVPVSAVKRYHSVEEMFALIEAELDRADGVYAEFDSETGFPTLISVDPVDCMADEEYTLVNQALNEP
;
A
#
# COMPACT_ATOMS: atom_id res chain seq x y z
N MET A 1 20.33 63.04 -8.54
CA MET A 1 21.42 62.36 -9.28
C MET A 1 21.62 61.01 -8.59
N PHE A 2 21.24 59.91 -9.27
CA PHE A 2 21.18 58.47 -8.87
C PHE A 2 20.21 58.13 -7.70
N VAL A 3 19.07 57.42 -7.79
CA VAL A 3 18.47 56.30 -8.57
C VAL A 3 18.85 54.87 -8.09
N PHE A 4 17.79 54.05 -7.85
CA PHE A 4 17.66 52.58 -7.62
C PHE A 4 17.97 52.04 -6.20
N ALA A 5 17.32 51.04 -5.60
CA ALA A 5 16.09 50.22 -5.72
C ALA A 5 16.09 49.37 -4.40
N GLY A 6 15.02 48.97 -3.70
CA GLY A 6 13.72 48.50 -4.16
C GLY A 6 13.75 47.02 -4.49
N PHE A 7 13.82 46.10 -3.51
CA PHE A 7 13.35 44.71 -3.68
C PHE A 7 12.81 44.13 -2.36
N LEU A 8 11.47 44.09 -2.27
CA LEU A 8 10.73 43.03 -1.60
C LEU A 8 11.07 41.71 -2.31
N LEU A 9 11.30 40.63 -1.57
CA LEU A 9 11.15 39.28 -2.14
C LEU A 9 9.97 38.58 -1.45
N THR A 10 8.93 38.39 -2.26
CA THR A 10 7.77 37.57 -1.99
C THR A 10 8.14 36.09 -2.10
N VAL A 11 7.72 35.34 -1.06
CA VAL A 11 7.32 33.93 -0.98
C VAL A 11 7.47 33.07 -2.24
N ALA A 12 8.17 31.93 -2.11
CA ALA A 12 7.84 30.72 -2.87
C ALA A 12 7.06 29.77 -1.94
N PHE A 13 5.73 29.78 -2.11
CA PHE A 13 4.85 28.71 -1.66
C PHE A 13 5.23 27.50 -2.51
N GLN A 14 5.71 26.41 -1.90
CA GLN A 14 5.62 25.11 -2.56
C GLN A 14 4.13 24.74 -2.59
N PRO A 15 3.56 24.34 -3.74
CA PRO A 15 2.21 23.82 -3.75
C PRO A 15 2.17 22.52 -2.95
N PRO A 16 1.18 22.30 -2.07
CA PRO A 16 0.89 20.98 -1.57
C PRO A 16 0.21 20.17 -2.68
N GLY A 17 0.59 18.90 -2.83
CA GLY A 17 -0.12 17.95 -3.67
C GLY A 17 0.66 17.50 -4.89
N PHE A 18 1.53 16.51 -4.70
CA PHE A 18 1.87 15.53 -5.73
C PHE A 18 2.49 14.29 -5.08
N ASN A 19 1.80 13.15 -5.10
CA ASN A 19 2.42 11.84 -4.89
C ASN A 19 1.56 10.74 -5.56
N PRO A 20 1.82 10.38 -6.84
CA PRO A 20 0.96 9.49 -7.64
C PRO A 20 1.09 8.00 -7.26
N PHE A 21 1.50 7.68 -6.03
CA PHE A 21 1.88 6.33 -5.66
C PHE A 21 1.65 6.04 -4.17
N GLN A 22 0.45 6.35 -3.69
CA GLN A 22 0.04 6.14 -2.30
C GLN A 22 -0.74 4.83 -2.14
N SER A 23 -0.04 3.68 -2.13
CA SER A 23 -0.64 2.54 -1.43
C SER A 23 -0.50 2.81 0.06
N SER A 24 -1.59 3.16 0.74
CA SER A 24 -1.71 3.19 2.21
C SER A 24 -1.48 1.82 2.87
N ARG A 25 -1.08 0.82 2.08
CA ARG A 25 -0.91 -0.57 2.49
C ARG A 25 0.56 -0.96 2.53
N THR A 26 1.01 -1.45 3.68
CA THR A 26 2.29 -2.15 3.81
C THR A 26 2.05 -3.63 4.03
N TYR A 27 2.79 -4.46 3.28
CA TYR A 27 2.76 -5.90 3.39
C TYR A 27 3.96 -6.36 4.19
N ILE A 28 3.67 -7.03 5.29
CA ILE A 28 4.70 -7.59 6.13
C ILE A 28 4.62 -9.11 6.00
N PRO A 29 5.50 -9.72 5.20
CA PRO A 29 5.58 -11.17 5.16
C PRO A 29 6.21 -11.69 6.46
N HIS A 30 5.79 -12.89 6.87
CA HIS A 30 6.49 -13.70 7.87
C HIS A 30 6.46 -13.22 9.32
N ILE A 31 5.36 -12.67 9.84
CA ILE A 31 5.16 -12.71 11.31
C ILE A 31 4.88 -14.16 11.70
N THR A 32 5.93 -14.95 11.89
CA THR A 32 5.84 -16.38 12.18
C THR A 32 5.15 -16.60 13.52
N GLN A 33 4.56 -17.79 13.66
CA GLN A 33 4.18 -18.31 14.97
C GLN A 33 5.37 -18.18 15.93
N ASP A 34 5.11 -17.69 17.15
CA ASP A 34 6.09 -17.75 18.23
C ASP A 34 6.43 -19.24 18.42
N ASP A 35 7.63 -19.65 18.01
CA ASP A 35 8.09 -21.05 18.11
C ASP A 35 9.06 -21.18 19.29
N THR A 36 9.60 -22.37 19.52
CA THR A 36 10.55 -22.59 20.63
C THR A 36 11.85 -21.79 20.49
N ARG A 37 12.10 -21.15 19.34
CA ARG A 37 13.35 -20.47 19.03
C ARG A 37 13.17 -18.96 18.99
N PHE A 38 12.08 -18.42 18.45
CA PHE A 38 11.87 -16.98 18.30
C PHE A 38 10.44 -16.54 18.59
N ARG A 39 10.30 -15.31 19.09
CA ARG A 39 9.05 -14.55 19.15
C ARG A 39 9.11 -13.37 18.18
N SER A 40 7.99 -13.04 17.54
CA SER A 40 7.94 -11.94 16.56
C SER A 40 7.11 -10.75 17.08
N ALA A 41 7.55 -9.53 16.77
CA ALA A 41 6.85 -8.29 17.08
C ALA A 41 6.77 -7.38 15.87
N LEU A 42 5.60 -6.78 15.67
CA LEU A 42 5.43 -5.63 14.79
C LEU A 42 6.03 -4.39 15.47
N VAL A 43 6.90 -3.68 14.76
CA VAL A 43 7.42 -2.38 15.17
C VAL A 43 6.83 -1.32 14.26
N LEU A 44 6.26 -0.30 14.87
CA LEU A 44 5.65 0.84 14.21
C LEU A 44 6.38 2.09 14.69
N GLU A 45 6.71 2.99 13.78
CA GLU A 45 7.32 4.27 14.10
C GLU A 45 6.52 5.37 13.41
N ASN A 46 6.10 6.36 14.18
CA ASN A 46 5.36 7.51 13.71
C ASN A 46 6.29 8.74 13.78
N PRO A 47 6.91 9.15 12.67
CA PRO A 47 7.79 10.30 12.62
C PRO A 47 7.05 11.64 12.54
N THR A 48 5.71 11.63 12.55
CA THR A 48 4.87 12.81 12.34
C THR A 48 4.61 13.57 13.62
N ASP A 49 3.99 14.75 13.51
CA ASP A 49 3.54 15.56 14.64
C ASP A 49 2.08 15.26 15.04
N GLN A 50 1.44 14.26 14.42
CA GLN A 50 0.07 13.84 14.71
C GLN A 50 0.00 12.35 15.08
N ASP A 51 -0.98 11.99 15.90
CA ASP A 51 -1.25 10.58 16.19
C ASP A 51 -1.77 9.88 14.93
N GLN A 52 -1.28 8.67 14.67
CA GLN A 52 -1.65 7.91 13.49
C GLN A 52 -2.35 6.62 13.91
N THR A 53 -3.58 6.42 13.44
CA THR A 53 -4.27 5.13 13.59
C THR A 53 -4.01 4.27 12.36
N ILE A 54 -3.59 3.04 12.61
CA ILE A 54 -3.38 2.04 11.58
C ILE A 54 -4.32 0.86 11.82
N ARG A 55 -4.81 0.27 10.73
CA ARG A 55 -5.56 -0.98 10.76
C ARG A 55 -4.63 -2.11 10.31
N ILE A 56 -4.56 -3.14 11.13
CA ILE A 56 -3.66 -4.28 11.02
C ILE A 56 -4.53 -5.51 10.74
N ARG A 57 -4.45 -6.03 9.52
CA ARG A 57 -5.16 -7.25 9.10
C ARG A 57 -4.17 -8.41 9.05
N ALA A 58 -4.47 -9.48 9.77
CA ALA A 58 -3.73 -10.73 9.74
C ALA A 58 -4.36 -11.68 8.73
N LEU A 59 -3.54 -12.25 7.86
CA LEU A 59 -3.97 -13.18 6.82
C LEU A 59 -3.37 -14.57 7.05
N SER A 60 -4.14 -15.60 6.73
CA SER A 60 -3.67 -16.97 6.65
C SER A 60 -2.82 -17.20 5.40
N HIS A 61 -2.17 -18.36 5.31
CA HIS A 61 -1.48 -18.85 4.12
C HIS A 61 -2.36 -18.84 2.85
N GLN A 62 -3.67 -18.94 2.99
CA GLN A 62 -4.64 -18.89 1.89
C GLN A 62 -5.09 -17.48 1.53
N GLY A 63 -4.54 -16.43 2.17
CA GLY A 63 -4.93 -15.04 1.96
C GLY A 63 -6.23 -14.63 2.66
N GLN A 64 -6.81 -15.48 3.50
CA GLN A 64 -8.03 -15.15 4.24
C GLN A 64 -7.70 -14.26 5.43
N ILE A 65 -8.48 -13.20 5.67
CA ILE A 65 -8.38 -12.40 6.89
C ILE A 65 -8.81 -13.27 8.08
N VAL A 66 -7.87 -13.54 8.98
CA VAL A 66 -8.09 -14.36 10.19
C VAL A 66 -8.22 -13.51 11.45
N ALA A 67 -7.72 -12.28 11.44
CA ALA A 67 -7.93 -11.31 12.50
C ALA A 67 -7.71 -9.88 11.99
N GLU A 68 -8.30 -8.90 12.68
CA GLU A 68 -8.13 -7.48 12.40
C GLU A 68 -8.02 -6.71 13.71
N ARG A 69 -7.14 -5.71 13.76
CA ARG A 69 -6.92 -4.83 14.91
C ARG A 69 -6.69 -3.40 14.44
N GLU A 70 -7.07 -2.43 15.25
CA GLU A 70 -6.64 -1.04 15.07
C GLU A 70 -5.61 -0.69 16.14
N SER A 71 -4.62 0.11 15.77
CA SER A 71 -3.58 0.58 16.67
C SER A 71 -3.26 2.04 16.41
N THR A 72 -3.21 2.83 17.48
CA THR A 72 -2.77 4.23 17.41
C THR A 72 -1.31 4.33 17.84
N VAL A 73 -0.48 4.90 16.96
CA VAL A 73 0.92 5.21 17.22
C VAL A 73 1.03 6.71 17.47
N PRO A 74 1.37 7.15 18.69
CA PRO A 74 1.44 8.59 18.99
C PRO A 74 2.49 9.33 18.16
N ALA A 75 2.27 10.63 17.96
CA ALA A 75 3.21 11.52 17.26
C ALA A 75 4.65 11.42 17.79
N GLY A 76 5.63 11.28 16.89
CA GLY A 76 7.05 11.22 17.22
C GLY A 76 7.49 10.00 18.05
N THR A 77 6.70 8.92 18.08
CA THR A 77 6.98 7.74 18.91
C THR A 77 7.16 6.46 18.10
N SER A 78 7.61 5.40 18.78
CA SER A 78 7.60 4.04 18.25
C SER A 78 6.80 3.12 19.16
N ALA A 79 5.98 2.25 18.58
CA ALA A 79 5.27 1.18 19.25
C ALA A 79 5.86 -0.18 18.85
N LYS A 80 5.98 -1.09 19.81
CA LYS A 80 6.33 -2.49 19.56
C LYS A 80 5.21 -3.36 20.09
N GLN A 81 4.64 -4.19 19.22
CA GLN A 81 3.48 -5.02 19.52
C GLN A 81 3.82 -6.47 19.20
N TRP A 82 3.79 -7.33 20.21
CA TRP A 82 4.05 -8.75 20.01
C TRP A 82 2.92 -9.38 19.22
N ARG A 83 3.26 -10.36 18.37
CA ARG A 83 2.26 -11.10 17.61
C ARG A 83 1.21 -11.72 18.53
N HIS A 84 1.62 -12.40 19.61
CA HIS A 84 0.67 -13.02 20.53
C HIS A 84 -0.24 -12.01 21.23
N ASP A 85 0.22 -10.78 21.47
CA ASP A 85 -0.64 -9.72 22.01
C ASP A 85 -1.66 -9.22 20.98
N LEU A 86 -1.27 -9.19 19.70
CA LEU A 86 -2.15 -8.72 18.62
C LEU A 86 -3.20 -9.75 18.22
N PHE A 87 -2.81 -11.02 18.13
CA PHE A 87 -3.58 -12.07 17.46
C PHE A 87 -3.72 -13.37 18.26
N GLU A 88 -3.34 -13.36 19.54
CA GLU A 88 -3.44 -14.52 20.43
C GLU A 88 -2.82 -15.78 19.78
N ASP A 89 -3.59 -16.88 19.69
CA ASP A 89 -3.18 -18.16 19.12
C ASP A 89 -3.50 -18.31 17.63
N VAL A 90 -3.96 -17.24 16.96
CA VAL A 90 -4.29 -17.29 15.53
C VAL A 90 -3.00 -17.51 14.72
N MET A 91 -3.07 -18.45 13.77
CA MET A 91 -2.00 -18.65 12.80
C MET A 91 -2.05 -17.51 11.79
N VAL A 92 -0.98 -16.72 11.78
CA VAL A 92 -0.80 -15.56 10.91
C VAL A 92 0.39 -15.83 10.02
N ASP A 93 0.20 -15.68 8.71
CA ASP A 93 1.26 -15.83 7.71
C ASP A 93 1.73 -14.46 7.19
N TYR A 94 0.79 -13.51 7.09
CA TYR A 94 1.04 -12.16 6.57
C TYR A 94 0.28 -11.11 7.39
N LEU A 95 0.85 -9.91 7.49
CA LEU A 95 0.07 -8.72 7.87
C LEU A 95 -0.09 -7.77 6.69
N ILE A 96 -1.28 -7.19 6.59
CA ILE A 96 -1.56 -5.98 5.82
C ILE A 96 -1.78 -4.85 6.80
N LEU A 97 -1.04 -3.77 6.63
CA LEU A 97 -1.22 -2.54 7.40
C LEU A 97 -1.89 -1.51 6.52
N ASP A 98 -3.18 -1.24 6.71
CA ASP A 98 -3.81 -0.02 6.20
C ASP A 98 -3.43 1.11 7.14
N LYS A 99 -2.38 1.84 6.78
CA LYS A 99 -1.78 2.87 7.61
C LYS A 99 -1.98 4.24 6.99
N ALA A 100 -1.92 5.26 7.85
CA ALA A 100 -1.63 6.60 7.39
C ALA A 100 -0.23 6.64 6.74
N GLU A 101 -0.10 7.48 5.71
CA GLU A 101 1.03 7.53 4.76
C GLU A 101 2.41 7.59 5.41
N GLU A 102 2.49 8.05 6.65
CA GLU A 102 3.74 8.43 7.30
C GLU A 102 4.23 7.42 8.35
N VAL A 103 3.44 6.39 8.70
CA VAL A 103 3.86 5.37 9.69
C VAL A 103 4.85 4.39 9.06
N ILE A 104 6.02 4.28 9.67
CA ILE A 104 7.07 3.30 9.40
C ILE A 104 6.70 1.98 10.06
N ALA A 105 6.84 0.84 9.36
CA ALA A 105 6.49 -0.46 9.91
C ALA A 105 7.56 -1.52 9.59
N GLY A 106 7.80 -2.43 10.54
CA GLY A 106 8.75 -3.53 10.38
C GLY A 106 8.47 -4.67 11.35
N VAL A 107 9.24 -5.75 11.28
CA VAL A 107 9.14 -6.91 12.17
C VAL A 107 10.45 -7.14 12.90
N VAL A 108 10.37 -7.41 14.18
CA VAL A 108 11.51 -7.81 15.01
C VAL A 108 11.28 -9.24 15.47
N TYR A 109 12.32 -10.07 15.42
CA TYR A 109 12.31 -11.44 15.92
C TYR A 109 13.30 -11.53 17.07
N GLU A 110 12.83 -11.96 18.24
CA GLU A 110 13.68 -12.14 19.41
C GLU A 110 13.82 -13.61 19.76
N PRO A 111 15.04 -14.12 20.00
CA PRO A 111 15.21 -15.49 20.42
C PRO A 111 14.60 -15.74 21.82
N ILE A 112 13.92 -16.87 22.00
CA ILE A 112 13.28 -17.24 23.28
C ILE A 112 14.29 -17.83 24.27
N ALA A 113 15.30 -18.56 23.78
CA ALA A 113 16.23 -19.32 24.61
C ALA A 113 17.69 -19.07 24.21
N GLN A 114 18.22 -17.86 24.48
CA GLN A 114 19.64 -17.52 24.75
C GLN A 114 19.86 -15.99 24.68
N PRO A 115 20.89 -15.41 25.34
CA PRO A 115 21.23 -14.01 25.21
C PRO A 115 21.94 -13.78 23.87
N GLN A 116 21.17 -13.82 22.78
CA GLN A 116 21.64 -13.39 21.46
C GLN A 116 20.73 -12.29 20.93
N ASN A 117 21.34 -11.34 20.22
CA ASN A 117 20.71 -10.08 19.83
C ASN A 117 19.42 -10.29 19.02
N ALA A 118 18.40 -9.48 19.31
CA ALA A 118 17.14 -9.45 18.59
C ALA A 118 17.37 -9.12 17.11
N LEU A 119 16.83 -9.94 16.21
CA LEU A 119 16.78 -9.67 14.78
C LEU A 119 15.77 -8.57 14.48
N ARG A 120 16.10 -7.62 13.61
CA ARG A 120 15.15 -6.60 13.14
C ARG A 120 15.09 -6.63 11.62
N VAL A 121 13.89 -6.60 11.05
CA VAL A 121 13.64 -6.28 9.64
C VAL A 121 12.83 -5.00 9.66
N ALA A 122 13.45 -3.89 9.26
CA ALA A 122 12.79 -2.59 9.24
C ALA A 122 12.65 -2.12 7.79
N GLU A 123 11.41 -1.92 7.35
CA GLU A 123 11.08 -1.24 6.10
C GLU A 123 10.84 0.23 6.42
N THR A 124 11.60 1.15 5.79
CA THR A 124 11.35 2.58 5.98
C THR A 124 10.45 3.12 4.89
N VAL A 125 9.40 3.82 5.31
CA VAL A 125 8.18 4.05 4.51
C VAL A 125 8.28 5.23 3.57
N ARG A 126 9.33 6.03 3.68
CA ARG A 126 9.42 7.21 2.82
C ARG A 126 9.52 6.90 1.33
N THR A 127 9.84 5.67 0.92
CA THR A 127 9.78 5.29 -0.52
C THR A 127 9.90 3.79 -0.85
N ALA A 128 9.87 2.82 0.08
CA ALA A 128 10.26 1.41 -0.18
C ALA A 128 11.55 1.24 -1.02
N THR A 129 12.38 2.28 -1.07
CA THR A 129 13.69 2.32 -1.72
C THR A 129 14.78 2.02 -0.71
N HIS A 130 14.43 1.89 0.58
CA HIS A 130 15.38 1.76 1.67
C HIS A 130 14.92 0.71 2.69
N TRP A 131 15.59 -0.43 2.68
CA TRP A 131 15.33 -1.57 3.57
C TRP A 131 16.52 -1.84 4.46
N ARG A 132 16.30 -2.23 5.72
CA ARG A 132 17.36 -2.73 6.61
C ARG A 132 17.00 -4.08 7.22
N VAL A 133 17.92 -5.03 7.11
CA VAL A 133 17.84 -6.38 7.66
C VAL A 133 18.99 -6.54 8.66
N TYR A 134 18.70 -6.77 9.93
CA TYR A 134 19.66 -6.91 11.02
C TYR A 134 19.77 -8.38 11.44
N PRO A 135 20.69 -9.17 10.86
CA PRO A 135 20.92 -10.55 11.26
C PRO A 135 21.65 -10.63 12.59
N SER A 136 21.08 -11.38 13.53
CA SER A 136 21.86 -12.00 14.61
C SER A 136 22.46 -13.29 14.06
N ASN A 137 23.78 -13.33 13.92
CA ASN A 137 24.58 -14.41 13.34
C ASN A 137 24.07 -14.99 12.00
N TRP A 138 24.73 -14.61 10.90
CA TRP A 138 24.38 -15.04 9.53
C TRP A 138 24.28 -16.55 9.37
N GLU A 139 25.12 -17.32 10.07
CA GLU A 139 25.20 -18.78 9.90
C GLU A 139 23.96 -19.53 10.41
N ASP A 140 23.15 -18.90 11.28
CA ASP A 140 22.04 -19.56 11.98
C ASP A 140 20.64 -19.06 11.56
N THR A 141 20.57 -17.91 10.86
CA THR A 141 19.33 -17.12 10.83
C THR A 141 18.79 -16.78 9.45
N PHE A 142 19.58 -16.32 8.48
CA PHE A 142 19.11 -16.00 7.12
C PHE A 142 20.21 -16.22 6.07
N ASP A 143 19.89 -16.97 5.03
CA ASP A 143 20.82 -17.25 3.95
C ASP A 143 20.58 -16.35 2.73
N GLY A 144 19.44 -15.64 2.64
CA GLY A 144 19.17 -14.82 1.46
C GLY A 144 18.22 -13.65 1.59
N LEU A 145 18.18 -12.86 0.52
CA LEU A 145 17.34 -11.69 0.31
C LEU A 145 16.70 -11.81 -1.08
N ILE A 146 15.40 -11.60 -1.15
CA ILE A 146 14.68 -11.52 -2.42
C ILE A 146 14.32 -10.07 -2.68
N LEU A 147 14.62 -9.60 -3.89
CA LEU A 147 14.19 -8.31 -4.41
C LEU A 147 13.22 -8.56 -5.57
N LEU A 148 12.09 -7.87 -5.56
CA LEU A 148 11.10 -7.91 -6.62
C LEU A 148 10.81 -6.49 -7.11
N ASN A 149 10.93 -6.29 -8.42
CA ASN A 149 10.48 -5.07 -9.07
C ASN A 149 8.98 -5.13 -9.30
N THR A 150 8.24 -4.42 -8.46
CA THR A 150 6.79 -4.23 -8.57
C THR A 150 6.43 -2.97 -9.37
N GLN A 151 7.40 -2.37 -10.06
CA GLN A 151 7.22 -1.17 -10.88
C GLN A 151 7.32 -1.54 -12.37
N CYS A 152 6.69 -0.72 -13.19
CA CYS A 152 6.74 -0.65 -14.66
C CYS A 152 8.09 -0.24 -15.29
N LEU A 153 9.05 0.24 -14.49
CA LEU A 153 10.35 0.72 -14.96
C LEU A 153 11.47 -0.11 -14.36
N ASP A 154 12.59 -0.18 -15.05
CA ASP A 154 13.80 -0.81 -14.53
C ASP A 154 14.20 -0.16 -13.20
N ILE A 155 14.60 -1.01 -12.25
CA ILE A 155 15.10 -0.61 -10.95
C ILE A 155 16.58 -0.94 -10.85
N ASN A 156 17.36 0.01 -10.35
CA ASN A 156 18.72 -0.24 -9.90
C ASN A 156 18.76 -0.21 -8.37
N ALA A 157 19.00 -1.38 -7.78
CA ALA A 157 19.18 -1.55 -6.35
C ALA A 157 20.66 -1.78 -5.99
N ALA A 158 21.03 -1.36 -4.80
CA ALA A 158 22.32 -1.59 -4.17
C ALA A 158 22.08 -2.25 -2.81
N VAL A 159 22.63 -3.43 -2.62
CA VAL A 159 22.61 -4.15 -1.36
C VAL A 159 23.96 -3.96 -0.70
N SER A 160 23.97 -3.32 0.46
CA SER A 160 25.19 -2.94 1.20
C SER A 160 25.19 -3.59 2.57
N HIS A 161 26.36 -3.99 3.06
CA HIS A 161 26.53 -4.51 4.42
C HIS A 161 27.12 -3.42 5.30
N HIS A 162 26.64 -3.29 6.52
CA HIS A 162 27.03 -2.24 7.46
C HIS A 162 27.23 -2.81 8.87
N ALA A 163 28.18 -2.26 9.63
CA ALA A 163 28.28 -2.52 11.06
C ALA A 163 27.17 -1.78 11.83
N ALA A 164 26.95 -2.14 13.09
CA ALA A 164 25.94 -1.50 13.95
C ALA A 164 26.15 0.01 14.11
N ASP A 165 27.38 0.51 13.97
CA ASP A 165 27.69 1.95 13.98
C ASP A 165 27.37 2.67 12.66
N GLY A 166 26.92 1.93 11.64
CA GLY A 166 26.54 2.42 10.32
C GLY A 166 27.68 2.41 9.28
N SER A 167 28.92 2.12 9.67
CA SER A 167 30.04 2.02 8.73
C SER A 167 29.82 0.89 7.72
N THR A 168 30.17 1.13 6.45
CA THR A 168 29.98 0.14 5.38
C THR A 168 31.08 -0.93 5.42
N LEU A 169 30.66 -2.19 5.37
CA LEU A 169 31.49 -3.39 5.39
C LEU A 169 31.60 -3.93 3.96
N GLY A 170 32.62 -3.50 3.23
CA GLY A 170 32.87 -3.94 1.85
C GLY A 170 32.14 -3.13 0.79
N GLN A 171 32.06 -3.67 -0.43
CA GLN A 171 31.46 -2.99 -1.58
C GLN A 171 29.98 -3.36 -1.73
N PRO A 172 29.10 -2.41 -2.07
CA PRO A 172 27.71 -2.71 -2.38
C PRO A 172 27.56 -3.66 -3.57
N HIS A 173 26.68 -4.64 -3.45
CA HIS A 173 26.24 -5.49 -4.55
C HIS A 173 25.13 -4.81 -5.34
N ARG A 174 25.29 -4.65 -6.66
CA ARG A 174 24.32 -3.95 -7.53
C ARG A 174 23.41 -4.95 -8.23
N VAL A 175 22.12 -4.64 -8.26
CA VAL A 175 21.09 -5.47 -8.89
C VAL A 175 20.26 -4.58 -9.83
N ALA A 176 20.12 -5.00 -11.08
CA ALA A 176 19.18 -4.39 -12.02
C ALA A 176 17.99 -5.33 -12.18
N LEU A 177 16.77 -4.79 -12.05
CA LEU A 177 15.53 -5.55 -12.17
C LEU A 177 14.65 -4.90 -13.23
N THR A 178 14.29 -5.64 -14.27
CA THR A 178 13.23 -5.24 -15.21
C THR A 178 11.86 -5.30 -14.54
N PRO A 179 10.79 -4.72 -15.13
CA PRO A 179 9.44 -4.84 -14.59
C PRO A 179 9.02 -6.30 -14.36
N GLY A 180 8.48 -6.60 -13.17
CA GLY A 180 8.20 -7.97 -12.71
C GLY A 180 9.44 -8.84 -12.46
N GLY A 181 10.63 -8.30 -12.68
CA GLY A 181 11.91 -8.96 -12.50
C GLY A 181 12.21 -9.22 -11.02
N LYS A 182 12.90 -10.33 -10.76
CA LYS A 182 13.26 -10.77 -9.42
C LYS A 182 14.75 -11.08 -9.31
N ALA A 183 15.33 -10.79 -8.17
CA ALA A 183 16.65 -11.26 -7.78
C ALA A 183 16.58 -11.99 -6.44
N THR A 184 17.25 -13.15 -6.37
CA THR A 184 17.49 -13.86 -5.12
C THR A 184 18.98 -13.77 -4.83
N LEU A 185 19.32 -13.21 -3.69
CA LEU A 185 20.69 -12.95 -3.27
C LEU A 185 21.03 -13.86 -2.10
N ASN A 186 22.11 -14.63 -2.20
CA ASN A 186 22.64 -15.38 -1.06
C ASN A 186 23.55 -14.45 -0.26
N LEU A 187 23.13 -14.04 0.92
CA LEU A 187 23.84 -13.01 1.68
C LEU A 187 25.18 -13.52 2.22
N GLY A 188 25.30 -14.82 2.52
CA GLY A 188 26.56 -15.44 2.94
C GLY A 188 27.59 -15.58 1.82
N GLU A 189 27.16 -15.56 0.56
CA GLU A 189 28.07 -15.50 -0.60
C GLU A 189 28.50 -14.06 -0.91
N LEU A 190 27.62 -13.09 -0.65
CA LEU A 190 27.87 -11.68 -0.95
C LEU A 190 28.70 -10.97 0.12
N PHE A 191 28.52 -11.34 1.39
CA PHE A 191 29.11 -10.64 2.52
C PHE A 191 29.77 -11.60 3.49
N GLN A 192 30.88 -11.17 4.09
CA GLN A 192 31.51 -11.93 5.17
C GLN A 192 30.66 -11.83 6.43
N SER A 193 30.47 -12.95 7.12
CA SER A 193 29.74 -12.96 8.39
C SER A 193 30.39 -12.00 9.39
N GLN A 194 29.58 -11.10 9.95
CA GLN A 194 30.01 -10.15 10.96
C GLN A 194 28.95 -10.02 12.04
N ALA A 195 29.37 -10.13 13.30
CA ALA A 195 28.51 -9.85 14.45
C ALA A 195 28.09 -8.37 14.46
N ASP A 196 26.89 -8.10 14.99
CA ASP A 196 26.35 -6.74 15.13
C ASP A 196 26.43 -5.93 13.82
N SER A 197 25.86 -6.49 12.76
CA SER A 197 25.83 -5.90 11.43
C SER A 197 24.41 -5.91 10.84
N TYR A 198 24.20 -5.19 9.74
CA TYR A 198 22.95 -5.18 9.00
C TYR A 198 23.18 -5.06 7.50
N VAL A 199 22.26 -5.59 6.71
CA VAL A 199 22.20 -5.36 5.26
C VAL A 199 21.18 -4.27 4.97
N GLN A 200 21.55 -3.37 4.08
CA GLN A 200 20.74 -2.29 3.60
C GLN A 200 20.48 -2.45 2.11
N VAL A 201 19.22 -2.37 1.68
CA VAL A 201 18.87 -2.24 0.26
C VAL A 201 18.57 -0.78 -0.01
N GLN A 202 19.28 -0.19 -0.96
CA GLN A 202 19.01 1.14 -1.46
C GLN A 202 18.70 1.07 -2.96
N ALA A 203 17.52 1.49 -3.38
CA ALA A 203 17.11 1.50 -4.78
C ALA A 203 16.80 2.91 -5.28
N ASP A 204 16.91 3.12 -6.59
CA ASP A 204 16.49 4.36 -7.25
C ASP A 204 14.96 4.49 -7.33
N ARG A 205 14.23 3.38 -7.16
CA ARG A 205 12.76 3.29 -7.16
C ARG A 205 12.27 2.27 -6.11
N ARG A 206 10.96 2.25 -5.88
CA ARG A 206 10.30 1.30 -4.95
C ARG A 206 10.63 -0.14 -5.32
N VAL A 207 11.22 -0.88 -4.39
CA VAL A 207 11.50 -2.30 -4.55
C VAL A 207 10.89 -3.06 -3.38
N LEU A 208 10.20 -4.16 -3.68
CA LEU A 208 9.77 -5.07 -2.63
C LEU A 208 10.97 -5.92 -2.25
N ALA A 209 11.36 -5.91 -0.98
CA ALA A 209 12.44 -6.76 -0.48
C ALA A 209 11.92 -7.66 0.64
N THR A 210 12.39 -8.90 0.69
CA THR A 210 12.08 -9.80 1.81
C THR A 210 13.27 -10.67 2.16
N ALA A 211 13.59 -10.76 3.44
CA ALA A 211 14.62 -11.66 3.94
C ALA A 211 14.08 -13.09 3.94
N VAL A 212 14.86 -14.05 3.45
CA VAL A 212 14.47 -15.45 3.36
C VAL A 212 15.42 -16.34 4.15
N LYS A 213 14.84 -17.17 5.01
CA LYS A 213 15.57 -18.22 5.72
C LYS A 213 15.37 -19.54 4.97
N GLY A 214 16.39 -19.97 4.24
CA GLY A 214 16.58 -21.40 3.98
C GLY A 214 17.61 -21.87 4.99
N SER A 215 17.35 -22.92 5.78
CA SER A 215 18.52 -23.68 6.24
C SER A 215 18.98 -24.52 5.06
N LYS A 216 20.29 -24.68 4.88
CA LYS A 216 20.89 -25.60 3.90
C LYS A 216 20.19 -26.98 3.81
N ASP A 217 19.55 -27.41 4.91
CA ASP A 217 18.87 -28.71 5.05
C ASP A 217 17.34 -28.65 5.12
N ALA A 218 16.70 -27.48 5.26
CA ALA A 218 15.24 -27.39 5.23
C ALA A 218 14.81 -27.28 3.78
N ALA A 219 14.20 -28.34 3.26
CA ALA A 219 13.50 -28.39 1.99
C ALA A 219 12.24 -27.47 1.94
N ALA A 220 12.30 -26.28 2.55
CA ALA A 220 11.38 -25.18 2.30
C ALA A 220 12.03 -24.31 1.21
N PRO A 221 11.78 -24.60 -0.08
CA PRO A 221 12.45 -23.88 -1.13
C PRO A 221 12.02 -22.42 -1.05
N THR A 222 12.95 -21.51 -1.25
CA THR A 222 12.72 -20.07 -1.44
C THR A 222 11.64 -19.78 -2.50
N SER A 223 11.35 -20.73 -3.40
CA SER A 223 10.20 -20.69 -4.32
C SER A 223 8.83 -20.79 -3.63
N PHE A 224 8.72 -21.40 -2.45
CA PHE A 224 7.50 -21.46 -1.64
C PHE A 224 7.12 -20.07 -1.14
N LEU A 225 8.09 -19.28 -0.67
CA LEU A 225 7.85 -17.93 -0.17
C LEU A 225 7.45 -16.97 -1.30
N VAL A 226 8.13 -17.05 -2.45
CA VAL A 226 7.78 -16.23 -3.63
C VAL A 226 6.45 -16.64 -4.23
N GLY A 227 6.16 -17.94 -4.32
CA GLY A 227 4.90 -18.45 -4.84
C GLY A 227 3.72 -18.08 -3.94
N ASN A 228 3.91 -18.02 -2.62
CA ASN A 228 2.86 -17.66 -1.68
C ASN A 228 2.71 -16.15 -1.52
N LEU A 229 3.77 -15.35 -1.66
CA LEU A 229 3.66 -13.90 -1.70
C LEU A 229 2.99 -13.44 -2.99
N ALA A 230 3.36 -14.02 -4.14
CA ALA A 230 2.65 -13.81 -5.40
C ALA A 230 1.19 -14.25 -5.29
N LYS A 231 0.91 -15.45 -4.73
CA LYS A 231 -0.47 -15.88 -4.48
C LYS A 231 -1.23 -15.03 -3.46
N ALA A 232 -0.58 -14.49 -2.44
CA ALA A 232 -1.21 -13.57 -1.48
C ALA A 232 -1.54 -12.24 -2.15
N MET A 233 -0.69 -11.80 -3.09
CA MET A 233 -0.98 -10.68 -3.99
C MET A 233 -2.04 -11.05 -5.06
N ASP A 234 -2.19 -12.31 -5.44
CA ASP A 234 -3.28 -12.78 -6.32
C ASP A 234 -4.60 -13.02 -5.54
N ASN A 235 -4.52 -13.22 -4.21
CA ASN A 235 -5.63 -13.49 -3.29
C ASN A 235 -6.15 -12.22 -2.60
N PHE A 236 -5.86 -11.02 -3.12
CA PHE A 236 -6.74 -9.89 -2.83
C PHE A 236 -8.16 -10.32 -3.19
N PRO A 237 -9.18 -9.91 -2.42
CA PRO A 237 -10.55 -10.26 -2.77
C PRO A 237 -10.73 -9.86 -4.23
N ASP A 238 -11.03 -10.86 -5.05
CA ASP A 238 -11.13 -10.70 -6.49
C ASP A 238 -12.11 -9.55 -6.73
N LEU A 239 -11.61 -8.42 -7.24
CA LEU A 239 -12.43 -7.23 -7.41
C LEU A 239 -13.65 -7.56 -8.29
N ARG A 240 -13.57 -8.58 -9.16
CA ARG A 240 -14.75 -9.07 -9.90
C ARG A 240 -15.78 -9.72 -8.99
N ALA A 241 -15.36 -10.50 -7.99
CA ALA A 241 -16.26 -11.09 -7.01
C ALA A 241 -16.89 -10.02 -6.10
N GLU A 242 -16.11 -9.02 -5.67
CA GLU A 242 -16.63 -7.88 -4.89
C GLU A 242 -17.61 -7.04 -5.72
N LEU A 243 -17.24 -6.69 -6.95
CA LEU A 243 -18.07 -5.97 -7.91
C LEU A 243 -19.38 -6.71 -8.15
N LYS A 244 -19.33 -8.02 -8.39
CA LYS A 244 -20.52 -8.85 -8.56
C LYS A 244 -21.42 -8.79 -7.32
N LYS A 245 -20.85 -8.96 -6.12
CA LYS A 245 -21.60 -8.91 -4.87
C LYS A 245 -22.26 -7.54 -4.66
N ALA A 246 -21.51 -6.46 -4.83
CA ALA A 246 -21.99 -5.09 -4.69
C ALA A 246 -23.13 -4.81 -5.69
N ARG A 247 -22.95 -5.22 -6.94
CA ARG A 247 -23.96 -5.13 -8.00
C ARG A 247 -25.24 -5.88 -7.63
N ASP A 248 -25.13 -7.12 -7.16
CA ASP A 248 -26.29 -7.93 -6.74
C ASP A 248 -27.02 -7.28 -5.56
N THR A 249 -26.30 -6.74 -4.57
CA THR A 249 -26.88 -6.00 -3.43
C THR A 249 -27.63 -4.75 -3.90
N TRP A 250 -27.03 -3.97 -4.80
CA TRP A 250 -27.62 -2.73 -5.31
C TRP A 250 -28.96 -3.00 -6.01
N PHE A 251 -28.96 -3.93 -6.98
CA PHE A 251 -30.17 -4.28 -7.73
C PHE A 251 -31.21 -5.02 -6.89
N GLY A 252 -30.78 -5.79 -5.89
CA GLY A 252 -31.68 -6.44 -4.93
C GLY A 252 -32.39 -5.46 -3.97
N GLY A 253 -31.81 -4.27 -3.76
CA GLY A 253 -32.32 -3.27 -2.81
C GLY A 253 -33.52 -2.44 -3.27
N GLY A 254 -34.04 -2.65 -4.48
CA GLY A 254 -35.25 -1.96 -4.98
C GLY A 254 -35.07 -0.49 -5.39
N ARG A 255 -33.82 -0.01 -5.51
CA ARG A 255 -33.46 1.38 -5.86
C ARG A 255 -33.55 1.70 -7.36
N ALA A 256 -33.92 0.72 -8.18
CA ALA A 256 -33.98 0.83 -9.64
C ALA A 256 -34.99 1.86 -10.19
N ASN A 257 -35.88 2.40 -9.34
CA ASN A 257 -36.90 3.37 -9.77
C ASN A 257 -36.41 4.83 -9.71
N GLY A 258 -35.33 5.08 -8.98
CA GLY A 258 -34.70 6.39 -8.89
C GLY A 258 -34.00 6.61 -7.56
N TYR A 259 -32.96 7.43 -7.58
CA TYR A 259 -32.10 7.71 -6.43
C TYR A 259 -31.32 9.00 -6.64
N ARG A 260 -30.74 9.53 -5.55
CA ARG A 260 -29.88 10.72 -5.58
C ARG A 260 -28.57 10.48 -4.85
N PHE A 261 -27.50 11.03 -5.38
CA PHE A 261 -26.17 10.95 -4.79
C PHE A 261 -25.31 12.13 -5.26
N GLN A 262 -24.11 12.24 -4.72
CA GLN A 262 -23.13 13.23 -5.12
C GLN A 262 -21.91 12.55 -5.72
N GLN A 263 -21.32 13.15 -6.76
CA GLN A 263 -20.11 12.66 -7.42
C GLN A 263 -19.11 13.81 -7.63
N SER A 264 -17.83 13.50 -7.50
CA SER A 264 -16.70 14.39 -7.79
C SER A 264 -15.55 13.59 -8.40
N TYR A 265 -14.82 14.19 -9.33
CA TYR A 265 -13.53 13.66 -9.78
C TYR A 265 -12.39 14.18 -8.91
N ARG A 266 -11.44 13.30 -8.59
CA ARG A 266 -10.10 13.67 -8.17
C ARG A 266 -9.13 13.32 -9.29
N CYS A 267 -8.74 14.33 -10.04
CA CYS A 267 -7.75 14.29 -11.10
C CYS A 267 -7.18 15.70 -11.29
N PHE A 268 -6.13 15.87 -12.09
CA PHE A 268 -5.61 17.17 -12.50
C PHE A 268 -6.50 17.83 -13.58
N CYS A 269 -7.80 17.81 -13.34
CA CYS A 269 -8.83 18.27 -14.24
C CYS A 269 -9.30 19.67 -13.85
N PRO A 270 -9.97 20.41 -14.75
CA PRO A 270 -10.49 21.73 -14.41
C PRO A 270 -11.58 21.66 -13.32
N THR A 271 -11.82 22.77 -12.65
CA THR A 271 -12.69 22.82 -11.46
C THR A 271 -14.15 22.45 -11.74
N ASP A 272 -14.58 22.51 -13.00
CA ASP A 272 -15.93 22.14 -13.46
C ASP A 272 -16.24 20.65 -13.25
N VAL A 273 -15.24 19.80 -13.01
CA VAL A 273 -15.40 18.36 -12.76
C VAL A 273 -14.94 17.91 -11.38
N THR A 274 -14.10 18.70 -10.70
CA THR A 274 -13.60 18.35 -9.37
C THR A 274 -14.56 18.79 -8.25
N GLN A 275 -15.47 19.72 -8.52
CA GLN A 275 -16.53 20.09 -7.56
C GLN A 275 -17.59 18.99 -7.44
N PHE A 276 -18.15 18.82 -6.24
CA PHE A 276 -19.23 17.87 -6.04
C PHE A 276 -20.50 18.30 -6.79
N THR A 277 -21.08 17.33 -7.49
CA THR A 277 -22.28 17.52 -8.30
C THR A 277 -23.35 16.57 -7.78
N GLN A 278 -24.54 17.11 -7.48
CA GLN A 278 -25.69 16.28 -7.14
C GLN A 278 -26.29 15.68 -8.42
N ILE A 279 -26.48 14.37 -8.39
CA ILE A 279 -27.02 13.59 -9.48
C ILE A 279 -28.37 13.02 -9.03
N THR A 280 -29.42 13.26 -9.81
CA THR A 280 -30.70 12.55 -9.67
C THR A 280 -30.84 11.60 -10.82
N VAL A 281 -31.09 10.33 -10.51
CA VAL A 281 -31.34 9.28 -11.48
C VAL A 281 -32.81 8.87 -11.38
N SER A 282 -33.49 8.76 -12.52
CA SER A 282 -34.84 8.24 -12.61
C SER A 282 -34.82 7.00 -13.50
N GLY A 283 -35.23 5.86 -12.95
CA GLY A 283 -34.95 4.58 -13.58
C GLY A 283 -33.44 4.31 -13.63
N SER A 284 -32.88 4.20 -14.83
CA SER A 284 -31.44 4.01 -15.09
C SER A 284 -30.78 5.20 -15.79
N LEU A 285 -31.49 6.33 -15.90
CA LEU A 285 -31.04 7.50 -16.65
C LEU A 285 -30.81 8.66 -15.69
N ILE A 286 -29.68 9.36 -15.87
CA ILE A 286 -29.44 10.63 -15.20
C ILE A 286 -30.51 11.63 -15.67
N ASP A 287 -31.32 12.11 -14.73
CA ASP A 287 -32.41 13.06 -14.95
C ASP A 287 -31.94 14.50 -14.72
N THR A 288 -31.24 14.75 -13.61
CA THR A 288 -30.70 16.08 -13.28
C THR A 288 -29.28 16.02 -12.74
N LEU A 289 -28.50 17.05 -13.10
CA LEU A 289 -27.14 17.29 -12.64
C LEU A 289 -27.02 18.76 -12.21
N THR A 290 -26.66 18.97 -10.95
CA THR A 290 -26.56 20.31 -10.36
C THR A 290 -25.26 20.44 -9.58
N TYR A 291 -24.46 21.46 -9.88
CA TYR A 291 -23.26 21.78 -9.10
C TYR A 291 -23.67 22.22 -7.68
N LEU A 292 -23.09 21.60 -6.65
CA LEU A 292 -23.49 21.91 -5.27
C LEU A 292 -23.10 23.33 -4.84
N ASP A 293 -21.95 23.81 -5.32
CA ASP A 293 -21.40 25.11 -4.90
C ASP A 293 -22.22 26.28 -5.48
N SER A 294 -22.62 26.19 -6.74
CA SER A 294 -23.34 27.28 -7.44
C SER A 294 -24.86 27.06 -7.52
N GLY A 295 -25.34 25.82 -7.38
CA GLY A 295 -26.74 25.46 -7.66
C GLY A 295 -27.09 25.49 -9.15
N GLU A 296 -26.13 25.72 -10.04
CA GLU A 296 -26.36 25.76 -11.49
C GLU A 296 -26.45 24.35 -12.08
N THR A 297 -27.26 24.22 -13.14
CA THR A 297 -27.32 22.98 -13.92
C THR A 297 -26.01 22.76 -14.67
N VAL A 298 -25.53 21.52 -14.66
CA VAL A 298 -24.32 21.13 -15.40
C VAL A 298 -24.53 21.34 -16.91
N PRO A 299 -23.61 22.01 -17.62
CA PRO A 299 -23.69 22.18 -19.07
C PRO A 299 -23.73 20.84 -19.82
N VAL A 300 -24.51 20.75 -20.90
CA VAL A 300 -24.67 19.53 -21.71
C VAL A 300 -23.33 18.92 -22.16
N SER A 301 -22.33 19.77 -22.44
CA SER A 301 -20.98 19.33 -22.83
C SER A 301 -20.23 18.55 -21.74
N ALA A 302 -20.59 18.74 -20.48
CA ALA A 302 -19.95 18.10 -19.32
C ALA A 302 -20.71 16.88 -18.80
N VAL A 303 -21.99 16.69 -19.19
CA VAL A 303 -22.87 15.60 -18.71
C VAL A 303 -22.22 14.22 -18.87
N LYS A 304 -21.53 13.97 -19.99
CA LYS A 304 -20.87 12.69 -20.30
C LYS A 304 -19.77 12.25 -19.31
N ARG A 305 -19.36 13.14 -18.40
CA ARG A 305 -18.34 12.85 -17.40
C ARG A 305 -18.96 12.24 -16.15
N TYR A 306 -20.27 12.36 -15.96
CA TYR A 306 -20.97 11.83 -14.81
C TYR A 306 -21.54 10.45 -15.12
N HIS A 307 -21.60 9.60 -14.09
CA HIS A 307 -22.05 8.23 -14.23
C HIS A 307 -23.17 7.95 -13.24
N SER A 308 -24.23 7.28 -13.67
CA SER A 308 -25.15 6.60 -12.75
C SER A 308 -24.43 5.45 -12.02
N VAL A 309 -25.04 4.89 -10.97
CA VAL A 309 -24.47 3.72 -10.28
C VAL A 309 -24.36 2.52 -11.23
N GLU A 310 -25.34 2.34 -12.12
CA GLU A 310 -25.30 1.30 -13.14
C GLU A 310 -24.15 1.50 -14.12
N GLU A 311 -23.92 2.73 -14.56
CA GLU A 311 -22.80 3.09 -15.44
C GLU A 311 -21.46 2.95 -14.72
N MET A 312 -21.38 3.23 -13.42
CA MET A 312 -20.18 2.99 -12.61
C MET A 312 -19.82 1.51 -12.52
N PHE A 313 -20.80 0.62 -12.32
CA PHE A 313 -20.54 -0.82 -12.36
C PHE A 313 -20.03 -1.26 -13.74
N ALA A 314 -20.61 -0.74 -14.81
CA ALA A 314 -20.15 -1.02 -16.17
C ALA A 314 -18.75 -0.47 -16.43
N LEU A 315 -18.43 0.71 -15.89
CA LEU A 315 -17.10 1.32 -15.97
C LEU A 315 -16.06 0.42 -15.30
N ILE A 316 -16.28 0.03 -14.04
CA ILE A 316 -15.33 -0.83 -13.30
C ILE A 316 -15.10 -2.14 -14.05
N GLU A 317 -16.15 -2.82 -14.51
CA GLU A 317 -16.02 -4.07 -15.28
C GLU A 317 -15.19 -3.87 -16.55
N ALA A 318 -15.44 -2.78 -17.27
CA ALA A 318 -14.73 -2.51 -18.52
C ALA A 318 -13.27 -2.11 -18.30
N GLU A 319 -12.94 -1.45 -17.18
CA GLU A 319 -11.55 -1.12 -16.82
C GLU A 319 -10.79 -2.32 -16.26
N LEU A 320 -11.47 -3.26 -15.58
CA LEU A 320 -10.85 -4.52 -15.14
C LEU A 320 -10.29 -5.38 -16.29
N ASP A 321 -10.72 -5.11 -17.53
CA ASP A 321 -10.23 -5.77 -18.74
C ASP A 321 -9.16 -4.95 -19.49
N ARG A 322 -9.00 -3.66 -19.17
CA ARG A 322 -8.23 -2.70 -20.01
C ARG A 322 -7.15 -1.94 -19.27
N ALA A 323 -7.42 -1.54 -18.04
CA ALA A 323 -6.52 -0.75 -17.21
C ALA A 323 -5.50 -1.65 -16.52
N ASP A 324 -4.31 -1.12 -16.28
CA ASP A 324 -3.28 -1.83 -15.54
C ASP A 324 -3.60 -1.89 -14.03
N GLY A 325 -4.37 -0.90 -13.51
CA GLY A 325 -4.84 -0.88 -12.13
C GLY A 325 -6.29 -0.42 -12.00
N VAL A 326 -7.10 -1.18 -11.25
CA VAL A 326 -8.44 -0.77 -10.84
C VAL A 326 -8.63 -1.04 -9.36
N TYR A 327 -9.11 -0.02 -8.65
CA TYR A 327 -9.53 -0.11 -7.26
C TYR A 327 -10.94 0.43 -7.13
N ALA A 328 -11.80 -0.26 -6.38
CA ALA A 328 -13.11 0.27 -6.04
C ALA A 328 -13.47 -0.06 -4.59
N GLU A 329 -14.22 0.83 -3.97
CA GLU A 329 -14.83 0.63 -2.66
C GLU A 329 -16.35 0.67 -2.81
N PHE A 330 -17.02 -0.17 -2.04
CA PHE A 330 -18.47 -0.29 -2.02
C PHE A 330 -18.99 -0.15 -0.59
N ASP A 331 -20.11 0.55 -0.45
CA ASP A 331 -20.88 0.53 0.79
C ASP A 331 -21.42 -0.88 1.06
N SER A 332 -21.16 -1.40 2.26
CA SER A 332 -21.41 -2.81 2.58
C SER A 332 -22.89 -3.16 2.71
N GLU A 333 -23.74 -2.18 3.02
CA GLU A 333 -25.18 -2.36 3.21
C GLU A 333 -25.95 -2.24 1.89
N THR A 334 -25.55 -1.31 1.04
CA THR A 334 -26.27 -0.94 -0.18
C THR A 334 -25.62 -1.45 -1.46
N GLY A 335 -24.33 -1.80 -1.43
CA GLY A 335 -23.53 -2.09 -2.63
C GLY A 335 -23.16 -0.86 -3.44
N PHE A 336 -23.43 0.36 -2.95
CA PHE A 336 -23.16 1.61 -3.64
C PHE A 336 -21.64 1.84 -3.83
N PRO A 337 -21.14 2.11 -5.05
CA PRO A 337 -19.73 2.42 -5.26
C PRO A 337 -19.36 3.77 -4.64
N THR A 338 -18.58 3.79 -3.57
CA THR A 338 -18.17 5.01 -2.86
C THR A 338 -16.89 5.62 -3.41
N LEU A 339 -16.02 4.78 -3.98
CA LEU A 339 -14.76 5.18 -4.58
C LEU A 339 -14.46 4.29 -5.77
N ILE A 340 -13.98 4.87 -6.86
CA ILE A 340 -13.45 4.15 -8.01
C ILE A 340 -12.17 4.85 -8.41
N SER A 341 -11.06 4.13 -8.45
CA SER A 341 -9.78 4.63 -8.90
C SER A 341 -9.29 3.76 -10.04
N VAL A 342 -8.96 4.39 -11.15
CA VAL A 342 -8.49 3.71 -12.35
C VAL A 342 -7.14 4.29 -12.72
N ASP A 343 -6.21 3.37 -12.96
CA ASP A 343 -4.89 3.61 -13.50
C ASP A 343 -4.84 2.90 -14.87
N PRO A 344 -5.20 3.61 -15.96
CA PRO A 344 -5.31 3.01 -17.29
C PRO A 344 -4.00 2.42 -17.80
N VAL A 345 -2.87 3.05 -17.47
CA VAL A 345 -1.53 2.65 -17.91
C VAL A 345 -0.59 2.83 -16.75
N ASP A 346 -0.15 1.74 -16.15
CA ASP A 346 0.70 1.77 -14.96
C ASP A 346 1.96 2.60 -15.27
N CYS A 347 2.18 3.62 -14.43
CA CYS A 347 3.31 4.55 -14.48
C CYS A 347 3.41 5.52 -15.65
N MET A 348 2.33 5.76 -16.39
CA MET A 348 2.18 7.10 -16.92
C MET A 348 1.61 7.97 -15.78
N ALA A 349 1.78 9.29 -15.90
CA ALA A 349 1.28 10.21 -14.90
C ALA A 349 0.29 11.13 -15.61
N ASP A 350 -0.81 11.45 -14.94
CA ASP A 350 -1.87 12.37 -15.37
C ASP A 350 -2.98 11.73 -16.23
N GLU A 351 -2.99 10.41 -16.44
CA GLU A 351 -4.14 9.67 -17.01
C GLU A 351 -4.99 8.94 -15.97
N GLU A 352 -4.53 8.87 -14.72
CA GLU A 352 -5.28 8.29 -13.62
C GLU A 352 -6.45 9.19 -13.23
N TYR A 353 -7.56 8.56 -12.87
CA TYR A 353 -8.72 9.27 -12.37
C TYR A 353 -9.36 8.53 -11.21
N THR A 354 -9.84 9.31 -10.25
CA THR A 354 -10.60 8.80 -9.12
C THR A 354 -11.99 9.43 -9.11
N LEU A 355 -13.03 8.61 -9.12
CA LEU A 355 -14.39 9.00 -8.82
C LEU A 355 -14.64 8.83 -7.32
N VAL A 356 -15.12 9.89 -6.67
CA VAL A 356 -15.60 9.86 -5.29
C VAL A 356 -17.10 10.07 -5.30
N ASN A 357 -17.84 9.14 -4.70
CA ASN A 357 -19.29 9.20 -4.64
C ASN A 357 -19.78 9.19 -3.18
N GLN A 358 -20.82 9.97 -2.91
CA GLN A 358 -21.45 10.03 -1.61
C GLN A 358 -22.95 9.76 -1.78
N ALA A 359 -23.43 8.71 -1.13
CA ALA A 359 -24.85 8.46 -1.02
C ALA A 359 -25.48 9.59 -0.21
N LEU A 360 -26.62 10.10 -0.69
CA LEU A 360 -27.43 10.99 0.13
C LEU A 360 -28.30 10.13 1.02
N ASN A 361 -28.26 10.37 2.34
CA ASN A 361 -29.25 9.80 3.24
C ASN A 361 -30.62 10.33 2.78
N GLU A 362 -31.42 9.48 2.16
CA GLU A 362 -32.81 9.86 1.88
C GLU A 362 -33.54 10.00 3.22
N PRO A 363 -34.30 11.09 3.42
CA PRO A 363 -35.08 11.29 4.64
C PRO A 363 -36.22 10.27 4.81
#